data_AF-A0A9X1B4S9-F1
#
_entry.id   AF-A0A9X1B4S9-F1
#
_cell.length_a   1.000
_cell.length_b   1.000
_cell.length_c   1.000
_cell.angle_alpha   90.00
_cell.angle_beta   90.00
_cell.angle_gamma   90.00
#
_symmetry.space_group_name_H-M   'P 1'
#
loop_
_entity.id
_entity.type
_entity.pdbx_description
1 polymer ?
#
loop_
_entity_poly.entity_id
_entity_poly.type
_entity_poly.pdbx_seq_one_letter_code
_entity_poly.pdbx_strand_id
1 'polypeptide(L)'
;MIAQFLYGGAGILLFALGLWSLLVHAPLLRKLIALNIMGAGVFHVFIAIAHRGDALPPDPVPHALVLTGIVVAVSATALALALNSRLEQGENEPEPASSPSPGPRIHMQPALSTEPSSKGATHP
;
A
#
# COMPACT_ATOMS: atom_id res chain seq x y z
N MET A 1 -40.76 11.65 3.26
CA MET A 1 -40.39 12.46 2.07
C MET A 1 -39.05 13.19 2.23
N ILE A 2 -38.91 14.14 3.18
CA ILE A 2 -37.64 14.89 3.38
C ILE A 2 -36.45 13.97 3.67
N ALA A 3 -36.62 12.97 4.54
CA ALA A 3 -35.57 12.00 4.84
C ALA A 3 -35.05 11.29 3.57
N GLN A 4 -35.94 10.79 2.72
CA GLN A 4 -35.57 10.10 1.49
C GLN A 4 -34.73 10.99 0.55
N PHE A 5 -35.08 12.27 0.39
CA PHE A 5 -34.29 13.21 -0.39
C PHE A 5 -32.93 13.53 0.25
N LEU A 6 -32.88 13.66 1.58
CA LEU A 6 -31.63 13.90 2.31
C LEU A 6 -30.68 12.70 2.20
N TYR A 7 -31.16 11.48 2.48
CA TYR A 7 -30.35 10.27 2.39
C TYR A 7 -29.94 9.96 0.94
N GLY A 8 -30.85 10.08 -0.03
CA GLY A 8 -30.55 9.88 -1.44
C GLY A 8 -29.58 10.92 -1.99
N GLY A 9 -29.81 12.20 -1.69
CA GLY A 9 -28.93 13.30 -2.10
C GLY A 9 -27.54 13.20 -1.48
N ALA A 10 -27.45 12.91 -0.18
CA ALA A 10 -26.18 12.65 0.49
C ALA A 10 -25.46 11.44 -0.11
N GLY A 11 -26.19 10.36 -0.43
CA GLY A 11 -25.64 9.18 -1.10
C GLY A 11 -25.02 9.49 -2.45
N ILE A 12 -25.72 10.26 -3.29
CA ILE A 12 -25.22 10.69 -4.61
C ILE A 12 -23.98 11.59 -4.45
N LEU A 13 -24.01 12.52 -3.49
CA LEU A 13 -22.86 13.39 -3.22
C LEU A 13 -21.64 12.59 -2.78
N LEU A 14 -21.79 11.65 -1.84
CA LEU A 14 -20.72 10.77 -1.39
C LEU A 14 -20.19 9.90 -2.53
N PHE A 15 -21.07 9.37 -3.38
CA PHE A 15 -20.67 8.61 -4.55
C PHE A 15 -19.82 9.45 -5.52
N ALA A 16 -20.24 10.68 -5.83
CA ALA A 16 -19.51 11.58 -6.71
C ALA A 16 -18.15 11.99 -6.13
N LEU A 17 -18.08 12.29 -4.82
CA LEU A 17 -16.83 12.60 -4.13
C LEU A 17 -15.87 11.40 -4.09
N GLY A 18 -16.41 10.21 -3.82
CA GLY A 18 -15.65 8.95 -3.86
C GLY A 18 -15.10 8.66 -5.25
N LEU A 19 -15.93 8.81 -6.28
CA LEU A 19 -15.53 8.62 -7.68
C LEU A 19 -14.45 9.63 -8.11
N TRP A 20 -14.62 10.92 -7.77
CA TRP A 20 -13.61 11.94 -8.03
C TRP A 20 -12.28 11.62 -7.34
N SER A 21 -12.33 11.27 -6.05
CA SER A 21 -11.16 10.88 -5.28
C SER A 21 -10.48 9.62 -5.84
N LEU A 22 -11.26 8.65 -6.33
CA LEU A 22 -10.72 7.42 -6.92
C LEU A 22 -9.92 7.69 -8.21
N LEU A 23 -10.38 8.66 -9.02
CA LEU A 23 -9.74 9.03 -10.28
C LEU A 23 -8.49 9.91 -10.10
N VAL A 24 -8.49 10.81 -9.11
CA VAL A 24 -7.42 11.80 -8.93
C VAL A 24 -6.20 11.26 -8.17
N HIS A 25 -6.37 10.28 -7.26
CA HIS A 25 -5.28 9.87 -6.37
C HIS A 25 -4.41 8.74 -6.93
N ALA A 26 -3.08 8.93 -6.89
CA ALA A 26 -2.11 7.91 -7.29
C ALA A 26 -1.98 6.73 -6.30
N PRO A 27 -1.76 6.93 -4.98
CA PRO A 27 -1.43 5.84 -4.07
C PRO A 27 -2.62 4.90 -3.80
N LEU A 28 -2.34 3.59 -3.72
CA LEU A 28 -3.35 2.54 -3.55
C LEU A 28 -4.20 2.73 -2.29
N LEU A 29 -3.60 3.07 -1.15
CA LEU A 29 -4.33 3.29 0.09
C LEU A 29 -5.41 4.38 -0.05
N ARG A 30 -5.10 5.46 -0.78
CA ARG A 30 -6.03 6.57 -0.97
C ARG A 30 -7.15 6.20 -1.95
N LYS A 31 -6.86 5.36 -2.95
CA LYS A 31 -7.87 4.73 -3.82
C LYS A 31 -8.80 3.79 -3.05
N LEU A 32 -8.27 3.01 -2.11
CA LEU A 32 -9.07 2.12 -1.24
C LEU A 32 -10.03 2.90 -0.34
N ILE A 33 -9.57 4.01 0.25
CA ILE A 33 -10.43 4.91 1.02
C ILE A 33 -11.50 5.53 0.11
N ALA A 34 -11.12 6.00 -1.08
CA ALA A 34 -12.05 6.57 -2.06
C ALA A 34 -13.14 5.55 -2.49
N LEU A 35 -12.75 4.29 -2.72
CA LEU A 35 -13.67 3.20 -3.07
C LEU A 35 -14.69 2.95 -1.95
N ASN A 36 -14.26 2.97 -0.68
CA ASN A 36 -15.16 2.80 0.46
C ASN A 36 -16.14 3.98 0.61
N ILE A 37 -15.67 5.22 0.37
CA ILE A 37 -16.55 6.40 0.37
C ILE A 37 -17.59 6.31 -0.75
N MET A 38 -17.17 5.89 -1.94
CA MET A 38 -18.07 5.66 -3.07
C MET A 38 -19.12 4.60 -2.73
N GLY A 39 -18.70 3.46 -2.15
CA GLY A 39 -19.58 2.39 -1.69
C GLY A 39 -20.57 2.84 -0.62
N ALA A 40 -20.12 3.64 0.36
CA ALA A 40 -20.99 4.23 1.38
C ALA A 40 -22.09 5.12 0.76
N GLY A 41 -21.76 5.84 -0.32
CA GLY A 41 -22.73 6.59 -1.11
C GLY A 41 -23.81 5.69 -1.73
N VAL A 42 -23.41 4.56 -2.34
CA VAL A 42 -24.34 3.56 -2.88
C VAL A 42 -25.24 3.01 -1.77
N PHE A 43 -24.69 2.67 -0.61
CA PHE A 43 -25.48 2.16 0.52
C PHE A 43 -26.53 3.18 1.01
N HIS A 44 -26.19 4.47 1.03
CA HIS A 44 -27.15 5.53 1.36
C HIS A 44 -28.32 5.61 0.38
N VAL A 45 -28.07 5.43 -0.92
CA VAL A 45 -29.13 5.37 -1.94
C VAL A 45 -30.06 4.17 -1.70
N PHE A 46 -29.51 3.00 -1.36
CA PHE A 46 -30.32 1.82 -1.05
C PHE A 46 -31.18 2.01 0.20
N ILE A 47 -30.66 2.65 1.24
CA ILE A 47 -31.43 2.99 2.45
C ILE A 47 -32.57 3.97 2.11
N ALA A 48 -32.31 4.97 1.25
CA ALA A 48 -33.35 5.89 0.80
C ALA A 48 -34.46 5.17 0.02
N ILE A 49 -34.12 4.17 -0.80
CA ILE A 49 -35.09 3.33 -1.54
C ILE A 49 -35.87 2.41 -0.58
N ALA A 50 -35.24 1.95 0.50
CA ALA A 50 -35.87 1.06 1.47
C ALA A 50 -36.99 1.74 2.30
N HIS A 51 -37.04 3.07 2.30
CA HIS A 51 -38.02 3.84 3.05
C HIS A 51 -39.40 3.77 2.38
N ARG A 52 -40.39 3.23 3.10
CA ARG A 52 -41.77 3.07 2.62
C ARG A 52 -42.77 4.03 3.29
N GLY A 53 -42.27 5.09 3.92
CA GLY A 53 -43.05 6.02 4.74
C GLY A 53 -43.11 5.61 6.21
N ASP A 54 -43.60 6.51 7.07
CA ASP A 54 -43.49 6.38 8.54
C ASP A 54 -44.45 5.34 9.15
N ALA A 55 -45.49 4.94 8.41
CA ALA A 55 -46.52 3.99 8.86
C ALA A 55 -46.22 2.52 8.50
N LEU A 56 -45.22 2.27 7.65
CA LEU A 56 -44.88 0.94 7.14
C LEU A 56 -43.45 0.57 7.55
N PRO A 57 -43.19 -0.69 7.95
CA PRO A 57 -41.82 -1.15 8.18
C PRO A 57 -40.97 -0.94 6.92
N PRO A 58 -39.67 -0.60 7.07
CA PRO A 58 -38.76 -0.50 5.93
C PRO A 58 -38.67 -1.80 5.13
N ASP A 59 -38.31 -1.70 3.86
CA ASP A 59 -38.13 -2.89 3.02
C ASP A 59 -36.91 -3.70 3.48
N PRO A 60 -37.07 -5.00 3.82
CA PRO A 60 -35.96 -5.82 4.28
C PRO A 60 -34.95 -6.14 3.17
N VAL A 61 -35.34 -6.10 1.90
CA VAL A 61 -34.47 -6.51 0.79
C VAL A 61 -33.30 -5.54 0.58
N PRO A 62 -33.51 -4.22 0.41
CA PRO A 62 -32.40 -3.28 0.31
C PRO A 62 -31.55 -3.23 1.58
N HIS A 63 -32.13 -3.45 2.76
CA HIS A 63 -31.38 -3.53 4.02
C HIS A 63 -30.41 -4.72 4.05
N ALA A 64 -30.87 -5.90 3.64
CA ALA A 64 -30.02 -7.07 3.51
C ALA A 64 -28.90 -6.86 2.49
N LEU A 65 -29.21 -6.24 1.34
CA LEU A 65 -28.22 -5.89 0.31
C LEU A 65 -27.16 -4.91 0.81
N VAL A 66 -27.53 -3.95 1.66
CA VAL A 66 -26.56 -3.02 2.27
C VAL A 66 -25.66 -3.76 3.25
N LEU A 67 -26.22 -4.61 4.12
CA LEU A 67 -25.42 -5.36 5.09
C LEU A 67 -24.39 -6.28 4.39
N THR A 68 -24.82 -7.01 3.37
CA THR A 68 -23.92 -7.88 2.59
C THR A 68 -22.90 -7.05 1.83
N GLY A 69 -23.31 -5.92 1.23
CA GLY A 69 -22.43 -5.00 0.53
C GLY A 69 -21.33 -4.45 1.43
N ILE A 70 -21.64 -4.08 2.68
CA ILE A 70 -20.65 -3.60 3.66
C ILE A 70 -19.60 -4.67 3.94
N VAL A 71 -20.02 -5.93 4.19
CA VAL A 71 -19.09 -7.04 4.43
C VAL A 71 -18.17 -7.24 3.22
N VAL A 72 -18.74 -7.28 2.02
CA VAL A 72 -17.97 -7.43 0.77
C VAL A 72 -16.97 -6.28 0.58
N ALA A 73 -17.34 -5.03 0.87
CA ALA A 73 -16.45 -3.88 0.76
C ALA A 73 -15.26 -3.96 1.73
N VAL A 74 -15.51 -4.36 2.98
CA VAL A 74 -14.46 -4.56 3.99
C VAL A 74 -13.54 -5.71 3.58
N SER A 75 -14.09 -6.83 3.13
CA SER A 75 -13.31 -7.98 2.65
C SER A 75 -12.46 -7.63 1.42
N ALA A 76 -13.01 -6.89 0.45
CA ALA A 76 -12.25 -6.44 -0.71
C ALA A 76 -11.10 -5.49 -0.32
N THR A 77 -11.34 -4.61 0.65
CA THR A 77 -10.29 -3.72 1.19
C THR A 77 -9.19 -4.52 1.89
N ALA A 78 -9.55 -5.48 2.73
CA ALA A 78 -8.61 -6.37 3.39
C ALA A 78 -7.78 -7.18 2.38
N LEU A 79 -8.42 -7.71 1.35
CA LEU A 79 -7.74 -8.44 0.27
C LEU A 79 -6.76 -7.55 -0.49
N ALA A 80 -7.19 -6.35 -0.89
CA ALA A 80 -6.33 -5.42 -1.61
C ALA A 80 -5.10 -5.00 -0.79
N LEU A 81 -5.27 -4.75 0.51
CA LEU A 81 -4.16 -4.44 1.42
C LEU A 81 -3.23 -5.65 1.62
N ALA A 82 -3.80 -6.86 1.77
CA ALA A 82 -3.02 -8.08 1.88
C ALA A 82 -2.16 -8.31 0.64
N LEU A 83 -2.72 -8.10 -0.56
CA LEU A 83 -1.97 -8.19 -1.81
C LEU A 83 -0.87 -7.13 -1.91
N ASN A 84 -1.17 -5.86 -1.56
CA ASN A 84 -0.16 -4.80 -1.55
C ASN A 84 1.01 -5.11 -0.62
N SER A 85 0.72 -5.56 0.61
CA SER A 85 1.76 -5.92 1.58
C SER A 85 2.63 -7.09 1.11
N ARG A 86 2.07 -8.05 0.37
CA ARG A 86 2.85 -9.18 -0.19
C ARG A 86 3.77 -8.75 -1.32
N LEU A 87 3.34 -7.81 -2.16
CA LEU A 87 4.19 -7.25 -3.22
C LEU A 87 5.37 -6.49 -2.62
N GLU A 88 5.13 -5.65 -1.63
CA GLU A 88 6.19 -4.92 -0.92
C GLU A 88 7.19 -5.87 -0.22
N GLN A 89 6.73 -7.00 0.34
CA GLN A 89 7.62 -7.98 0.97
C GLN A 89 8.56 -8.67 -0.04
N GLY A 90 8.09 -8.96 -1.24
CA GLY A 90 8.91 -9.58 -2.30
C GLY A 90 10.00 -8.66 -2.86
N GLU A 91 9.81 -7.33 -2.77
CA GLU A 91 10.81 -6.35 -3.17
C GLU A 91 11.91 -6.11 -2.12
N ASN A 92 11.62 -6.40 -0.84
CA ASN A 92 12.51 -6.12 0.29
C ASN A 92 13.39 -7.32 0.70
N GLU A 93 13.53 -8.35 -0.14
CA GLU A 93 14.46 -9.45 0.12
C GLU A 93 15.89 -8.85 0.19
N PRO A 94 16.57 -8.91 1.36
CA PRO A 94 17.90 -8.32 1.49
C PRO A 94 18.82 -9.05 0.51
N GLU A 95 19.43 -8.28 -0.40
CA GLU A 95 20.47 -8.77 -1.28
C GLU A 95 21.45 -9.61 -0.43
N PRO A 96 21.68 -10.90 -0.77
CA PRO A 96 22.54 -11.75 0.04
C PRO A 96 23.89 -11.04 0.14
N ALA A 97 24.21 -10.61 1.36
CA ALA A 97 25.39 -9.83 1.68
C ALA A 97 26.55 -10.34 0.83
N SER A 98 27.01 -9.50 -0.09
CA SER A 98 28.19 -9.76 -0.90
C SER A 98 29.24 -10.38 0.01
N SER A 99 29.74 -11.54 -0.42
CA SER A 99 30.74 -12.31 0.30
C SER A 99 31.82 -11.36 0.83
N PRO A 100 32.35 -11.58 2.06
CA PRO A 100 33.33 -10.68 2.65
C PRO A 100 34.43 -10.44 1.62
N SER A 101 34.56 -9.19 1.16
CA SER A 101 35.64 -8.80 0.26
C SER A 101 36.93 -9.27 0.91
N PRO A 102 37.77 -10.09 0.24
CA PRO A 102 39.02 -10.55 0.81
C PRO A 102 39.80 -9.32 1.28
N GLY A 103 39.97 -9.20 2.59
CA GLY A 103 40.66 -8.05 3.19
C GLY A 103 42.00 -7.80 2.51
N PRO A 104 42.53 -6.57 2.56
CA PRO A 104 43.75 -6.20 1.85
C PRO A 104 44.83 -7.24 2.10
N ARG A 105 45.17 -8.04 1.07
CA ARG A 105 46.29 -8.98 1.18
C ARG A 105 47.51 -8.11 1.39
N ILE A 106 48.01 -8.06 2.63
CA ILE A 106 49.30 -7.46 2.95
C ILE A 106 50.31 -8.26 2.13
N HIS A 107 50.64 -7.76 0.95
CA HIS A 107 51.73 -8.23 0.14
C HIS A 107 52.96 -7.90 0.99
N MET A 108 53.44 -8.88 1.75
CA MET A 108 54.75 -8.78 2.41
C MET A 108 55.76 -8.66 1.26
N GLN A 109 56.06 -7.42 0.91
CA GLN A 109 57.11 -7.08 -0.02
C GLN A 109 58.38 -7.68 0.57
N PRO A 110 59.12 -8.53 -0.16
CA PRO A 110 60.35 -9.11 0.36
C PRO A 110 61.23 -7.94 0.79
N ALA A 111 61.61 -7.91 2.07
CA ALA A 111 62.54 -6.91 2.57
C ALA A 111 63.74 -6.93 1.62
N LEU A 112 63.97 -5.80 0.95
CA LEU A 112 65.09 -5.58 0.09
C LEU A 112 66.32 -5.81 0.95
N SER A 113 66.92 -7.00 0.84
CA SER A 113 68.22 -7.29 1.42
C SER A 113 69.17 -6.30 0.80
N THR A 114 69.45 -5.22 1.52
CA THR A 114 70.52 -4.29 1.20
C THR A 114 71.80 -5.08 1.33
N GLU A 115 72.22 -5.69 0.22
CA GLU A 115 73.57 -6.16 0.01
C GLU A 115 74.51 -4.99 0.38
N PRO A 116 75.41 -5.14 1.37
CA PRO A 116 76.40 -4.12 1.60
C PRO A 116 77.36 -4.17 0.41
N SER A 117 77.26 -3.14 -0.43
CA SER A 117 78.21 -2.81 -1.48
C SER A 117 79.60 -2.68 -0.85
N SER A 118 80.35 -3.78 -0.81
CA SER A 118 81.77 -3.83 -0.49
C SER A 118 82.55 -3.28 -1.69
N LYS A 119 82.47 -1.95 -1.86
CA LYS A 119 83.29 -1.20 -2.80
C LYS A 119 84.64 -0.93 -2.16
N GLY A 120 85.69 -1.25 -2.91
CA GLY A 120 87.06 -1.39 -2.45
C GLY A 120 87.66 -0.16 -1.77
N ALA A 121 88.60 -0.46 -0.88
CA ALA A 121 89.66 0.44 -0.48
C ALA A 121 90.98 -0.26 -0.81
N THR A 122 91.47 0.06 -2.00
CA THR A 122 92.83 -0.17 -2.47
C THR A 122 93.79 0.86 -1.87
N HIS A 123 95.00 0.40 -1.55
CA HIS A 123 96.27 1.14 -1.45
C HIS A 123 96.52 2.05 -0.23
N PRO A 124 97.80 2.33 0.12
CA PRO A 124 99.06 2.10 -0.60
C PRO A 124 99.93 0.93 -0.11
#